data_AF-A0A8X6X7U8-F1
#
_entry.id   AF-A0A8X6X7U8-F1
#
_cell.length_a   1.000
_cell.length_b   1.000
_cell.length_c   1.000
_cell.angle_alpha   90.00
_cell.angle_beta   90.00
_cell.angle_gamma   90.00
#
_symmetry.space_group_name_H-M   'P 1'
#
loop_
_entity.id
_entity.type
_entity.pdbx_description
1 polymer ?
#
loop_
_entity_poly.entity_id
_entity_poly.type
_entity_poly.pdbx_seq_one_letter_code
_entity_poly.pdbx_strand_id
1 'polypeptide(L)'
;CQQVNSGVSAIFGPQNPLLGSHIQSLCDALDIPHIEARLDVESEVKEFSINLYPSPWLLGKAIRDLTKYLNWTKVAIIYEDDSGMC
;
A
#
# COMPACT_ATOMS: atom_id res chain seq x y z
N CYS A 1 7.20 -1.88 21.32
CA CYS A 1 8.65 -1.79 21.04
C CYS A 1 9.45 -3.08 21.31
N GLN A 2 8.84 -4.25 21.54
CA GLN A 2 9.60 -5.47 21.83
C GLN A 2 10.52 -5.89 20.67
N GLN A 3 10.05 -5.78 19.43
CA GLN A 3 10.84 -6.08 18.24
C GLN A 3 12.05 -5.15 18.10
N VAL A 4 11.85 -3.84 18.25
CA VAL A 4 12.92 -2.83 18.27
C VAL A 4 13.97 -3.18 19.33
N ASN A 5 13.54 -3.46 20.57
CA ASN A 5 14.45 -3.84 21.66
C ASN A 5 15.20 -5.16 21.39
N SER A 6 14.69 -6.00 20.51
CA SER A 6 15.32 -7.26 20.10
C SER A 6 16.29 -7.09 18.93
N GLY A 7 16.47 -5.85 18.41
CA GLY A 7 17.44 -5.53 17.36
C GLY A 7 17.01 -5.96 15.96
N VAL A 8 15.75 -5.74 15.58
CA VAL A 8 15.27 -6.02 14.22
C VAL A 8 15.96 -5.14 13.18
N SER A 9 16.22 -5.70 12.00
CA SER A 9 16.80 -4.98 10.86
C SER A 9 15.76 -4.33 9.94
N ALA A 10 14.49 -4.74 10.05
CA ALA A 10 13.36 -4.18 9.29
C ALA A 10 12.03 -4.55 9.95
N ILE A 11 10.98 -3.81 9.63
CA ILE A 11 9.59 -4.05 10.06
C ILE A 11 8.72 -4.28 8.82
N PHE A 12 7.83 -5.28 8.87
CA PHE A 12 6.92 -5.64 7.79
C PHE A 12 5.47 -5.38 8.15
N GLY A 13 4.73 -4.73 7.24
CA GLY A 13 3.35 -4.31 7.47
C GLY A 13 3.26 -3.23 8.56
N PRO A 14 2.05 -2.91 9.06
CA PRO A 14 0.84 -3.71 9.01
C PRO A 14 -0.01 -3.46 7.76
N GLN A 15 -0.96 -4.37 7.53
CA GLN A 15 -1.97 -4.23 6.47
C GLN A 15 -3.02 -3.16 6.79
N ASN A 16 -3.26 -2.88 8.07
CA ASN A 16 -4.22 -1.87 8.50
C ASN A 16 -3.63 -0.46 8.27
N PRO A 17 -4.27 0.41 7.45
CA PRO A 17 -3.76 1.74 7.14
C PRO A 17 -3.60 2.65 8.36
N LEU A 18 -4.54 2.58 9.31
CA LEU A 18 -4.52 3.42 10.52
C LEU A 18 -3.35 3.08 11.45
N LEU A 19 -3.01 1.80 11.55
CA LEU A 19 -1.84 1.36 12.31
C LEU A 19 -0.55 1.60 11.52
N GLY A 20 -0.66 1.57 10.20
CA GLY A 20 0.42 1.81 9.25
C GLY A 20 1.14 3.11 9.45
N SER A 21 0.41 4.22 9.56
CA SER A 21 0.98 5.54 9.80
C SER A 21 1.74 5.61 11.14
N HIS A 22 1.23 4.95 12.17
CA HIS A 22 1.91 4.90 13.47
C HIS A 22 3.24 4.12 13.41
N ILE A 23 3.25 2.99 12.71
CA ILE A 23 4.47 2.19 12.50
C ILE A 23 5.46 2.95 11.63
N GLN A 24 4.98 3.63 10.58
CA GLN A 24 5.80 4.48 9.72
C GLN A 24 6.55 5.54 10.54
N SER A 25 5.84 6.31 11.37
CA SER A 25 6.49 7.35 12.20
C SER A 25 7.54 6.79 13.17
N LEU A 26 7.35 5.57 13.65
CA LEU A 26 8.33 4.90 14.52
C LEU A 26 9.56 4.43 13.74
N CYS A 27 9.37 3.89 12.53
CA CYS A 27 10.44 3.50 11.63
C CYS A 27 11.28 4.70 11.20
N ASP A 28 10.63 5.82 10.87
CA ASP A 28 11.30 7.10 10.56
C ASP A 28 12.13 7.60 11.74
N ALA A 29 11.58 7.59 12.96
CA ALA A 29 12.28 8.09 14.15
C ALA A 29 13.46 7.22 14.60
N LEU A 30 13.52 5.96 14.16
CA LEU A 30 14.52 4.98 14.59
C LEU A 30 15.45 4.54 13.46
N ASP A 31 15.31 5.12 12.26
CA ASP A 31 16.02 4.73 11.04
C ASP A 31 15.89 3.21 10.73
N ILE A 32 14.72 2.64 11.02
CA ILE A 32 14.43 1.22 10.78
C ILE A 32 13.68 1.08 9.45
N PRO A 33 14.19 0.30 8.48
CA PRO A 33 13.48 0.05 7.23
C PRO A 33 12.09 -0.56 7.44
N HIS A 34 11.09 0.04 6.81
CA HIS A 34 9.69 -0.38 6.80
C HIS A 34 9.32 -0.94 5.43
N ILE A 35 8.75 -2.14 5.39
CA ILE A 35 8.33 -2.81 4.15
C ILE A 35 6.83 -3.04 4.20
N GLU A 36 6.13 -2.43 3.27
CA GLU A 36 4.67 -2.41 3.23
C GLU A 36 4.14 -3.15 1.99
N ALA A 37 2.93 -3.66 2.09
CA ALA A 37 2.23 -4.31 0.99
C ALA A 37 0.73 -4.05 1.12
N ARG A 38 0.36 -2.77 1.24
CA ARG A 38 -1.04 -2.32 1.37
C ARG A 38 -1.34 -1.17 0.41
N LEU A 39 -2.62 -0.96 0.12
CA LEU A 39 -3.05 0.26 -0.57
C LEU A 39 -2.65 1.48 0.28
N ASP A 40 -1.91 2.39 -0.35
CA ASP A 40 -1.50 3.65 0.25
C ASP A 40 -2.06 4.78 -0.61
N VAL A 41 -2.98 5.55 -0.04
CA VAL A 41 -3.69 6.64 -0.72
C VAL A 41 -2.95 7.97 -0.53
N GLU A 42 -1.96 8.00 0.38
CA GLU A 42 -1.14 9.16 0.63
C GLU A 42 -0.11 9.33 -0.49
N SER A 43 -0.09 10.53 -1.10
CA SER A 43 0.86 10.89 -2.15
C SER A 43 2.25 11.29 -1.61
N GLU A 44 2.42 11.31 -0.29
CA GLU A 44 3.65 11.75 0.36
C GLU A 44 4.73 10.67 0.29
N VAL A 45 5.96 11.09 0.00
CA VAL A 45 7.11 10.21 0.02
C VAL A 45 7.43 9.89 1.48
N LYS A 46 7.37 8.60 1.83
CA LYS A 46 7.73 8.10 3.16
C LYS A 46 9.21 7.78 3.18
N GLU A 47 9.95 8.44 4.06
CA GLU A 47 11.33 8.06 4.34
C GLU A 47 11.37 6.68 5.01
N PHE A 48 12.51 5.99 4.94
CA PHE A 48 12.69 4.64 5.50
C PHE A 48 11.61 3.60 5.17
N SER A 49 10.80 3.80 4.11
CA SER A 49 9.72 2.91 3.74
C SER A 49 9.71 2.57 2.26
N ILE A 50 9.35 1.32 1.96
CA ILE A 50 9.04 0.87 0.61
C ILE A 50 7.70 0.13 0.62
N ASN A 51 6.78 0.58 -0.21
CA ASN A 51 5.51 -0.10 -0.42
C ASN A 51 5.57 -0.94 -1.70
N LEU A 52 5.42 -2.26 -1.54
CA LEU A 52 5.42 -3.25 -2.61
C LEU A 52 4.02 -3.49 -3.18
N TYR A 53 2.99 -2.82 -2.64
CA TYR A 53 1.65 -2.87 -3.20
C TYR A 53 1.65 -2.25 -4.60
N PRO A 54 1.06 -2.90 -5.61
CA PRO A 54 0.99 -2.35 -6.95
C PRO A 54 0.32 -0.98 -6.95
N SER A 55 0.85 -0.03 -7.71
CA SER A 55 0.23 1.29 -7.81
C SER A 55 -1.21 1.18 -8.34
N PRO A 56 -2.14 2.06 -7.91
CA PRO A 56 -3.52 2.07 -8.41
C PRO A 56 -3.59 2.08 -9.95
N TRP A 57 -2.66 2.81 -10.60
CA TRP A 57 -2.53 2.84 -12.05
C TRP A 57 -2.23 1.45 -12.66
N LEU A 58 -1.32 0.67 -12.06
CA LEU A 58 -1.01 -0.70 -12.53
C LEU A 58 -2.21 -1.62 -12.37
N LEU A 59 -2.95 -1.50 -11.26
CA LEU A 59 -4.17 -2.27 -11.03
C LEU A 59 -5.27 -1.91 -12.05
N GLY A 60 -5.52 -0.63 -12.27
CA GLY A 60 -6.48 -0.16 -13.28
C GLY A 60 -6.12 -0.62 -14.69
N LYS A 61 -4.83 -0.60 -15.04
CA LYS A 61 -4.32 -1.17 -16.29
C LYS A 61 -4.60 -2.68 -16.38
N ALA A 62 -4.31 -3.44 -15.33
CA ALA A 62 -4.53 -4.88 -15.32
C ALA A 62 -6.03 -5.24 -15.48
N ILE A 63 -6.92 -4.52 -14.79
CA ILE A 63 -8.38 -4.69 -14.92
C ILE A 63 -8.82 -4.39 -16.36
N ARG A 64 -8.37 -3.28 -16.95
CA ARG A 64 -8.67 -2.93 -18.34
C ARG A 64 -8.15 -3.95 -19.34
N ASP A 65 -6.94 -4.46 -19.13
CA ASP A 65 -6.35 -5.44 -20.04
C ASP A 65 -7.12 -6.77 -19.95
N LEU A 66 -7.61 -7.15 -18.76
CA LEU A 66 -8.53 -8.28 -18.57
C LEU A 66 -9.88 -8.08 -19.26
N THR A 67 -10.51 -6.90 -19.14
CA THR A 67 -11.82 -6.64 -19.76
C THR A 67 -11.74 -6.72 -21.29
N LYS A 68 -10.63 -6.24 -21.87
CA LYS A 68 -10.33 -6.38 -23.30
C LYS A 68 -10.11 -7.83 -23.71
N TYR A 69 -9.29 -8.57 -22.97
CA TYR A 69 -9.00 -9.98 -23.26
C TYR A 69 -10.27 -10.84 -23.28
N LEU A 70 -11.22 -10.56 -22.38
CA LEU A 70 -12.48 -11.28 -22.26
C LEU A 70 -13.61 -10.75 -23.15
N ASN A 71 -13.36 -9.72 -23.97
CA ASN A 71 -14.34 -9.06 -24.84
C ASN A 71 -15.62 -8.60 -24.09
N TRP A 72 -15.47 -8.03 -22.90
CA TRP A 72 -16.61 -7.50 -22.17
C TRP A 72 -17.20 -6.26 -22.87
N THR A 73 -18.51 -6.28 -23.10
CA THR A 73 -19.24 -5.17 -23.77
C THR A 73 -19.90 -4.21 -22.79
N LYS A 74 -20.10 -4.64 -21.54
CA LYS A 74 -20.68 -3.85 -20.45
C LYS A 74 -19.92 -4.16 -19.16
N VAL A 75 -19.55 -3.11 -18.43
CA VAL A 75 -18.82 -3.20 -17.15
C VAL A 75 -19.43 -2.18 -16.20
N ALA A 76 -19.54 -2.54 -14.92
CA ALA A 76 -19.84 -1.61 -13.85
C ALA A 76 -18.70 -1.72 -12.82
N ILE A 77 -18.26 -0.57 -12.30
CA ILE A 77 -17.27 -0.50 -11.23
C ILE A 77 -18.04 -0.09 -9.97
N ILE A 78 -17.89 -0.87 -8.91
CA ILE A 78 -18.51 -0.61 -7.61
C ILE A 78 -17.36 -0.42 -6.63
N TYR A 79 -17.39 0.69 -5.90
CA TYR A 79 -16.40 1.04 -4.88
C TYR A 79 -17.10 1.24 -3.53
N GLU A 80 -16.37 0.98 -2.45
CA GLU A 80 -16.86 1.16 -1.08
C GLU A 80 -16.75 2.63 -0.65
N ASP A 81 -15.68 3.31 -1.05
CA ASP A 81 -15.40 4.72 -0.78
C ASP A 81 -14.63 5.39 -1.94
N ASP A 82 -14.31 6.67 -1.80
CA ASP A 82 -13.63 7.46 -2.84
C ASP A 82 -12.20 7.00 -3.14
N SER A 83 -11.61 6.07 -2.36
CA SER A 83 -10.26 5.54 -2.61
C SER A 83 -10.16 4.75 -3.93
N GLY A 84 -11.29 4.31 -4.47
CA GLY A 84 -11.36 3.66 -5.78
C GLY A 84 -11.30 4.60 -6.99
N MET A 85 -11.30 5.93 -6.79
CA MET A 85 -11.39 6.93 -7.86
C MET A 85 -10.05 7.62 -8.21
N CYS A 86 -8.91 7.11 -7.74
CA CYS A 86 -7.59 7.66 -8.02
C CYS A 86 -7.07 7.37 -9.43
#